data_AF-A0A834IGV4-F1
#
_entry.id   AF-A0A834IGV4-F1
#
_cell.length_a   1.000
_cell.length_b   1.000
_cell.length_c   1.000
_cell.angle_alpha   90.00
_cell.angle_beta   90.00
_cell.angle_gamma   90.00
#
_symmetry.space_group_name_H-M   'P 1'
#
loop_
_entity.id
_entity.type
_entity.pdbx_description
1 polymer ?
#
loop_
_entity_poly.entity_id
_entity_poly.type
_entity_poly.pdbx_seq_one_letter_code
_entity_poly.pdbx_strand_id
1 'polypeptide(L)'
;MKDPFGCHHSKVGVYVYEDNSVRIVISTANLYYEDWNHYNQGLWVSPVCPKLPEGSTEKDGESPTGFKEHFLKYLQTYNLGILKEWIEYVKNADFSQVKVALVYSAPGKYYPNSNGNHLHRVASLLSKYCNLPKKMTPDSEGPLSWGIMAQASSIGSMGKTPAEWLRGNLLRSLASHKQSPLPSNSPATISIVYPSVDNVANGYFGLKSGGCLPYSKATNDKQKWLQTYMHQWVANAKNRTRAMPHIKSYCR
;
A
#
# COMPACT_ATOMS: atom_id res chain seq x y z
N MET A 1 -11.38 -16.60 -7.05
CA MET A 1 -10.56 -16.70 -5.82
C MET A 1 -10.94 -17.96 -5.08
N LYS A 2 -9.98 -18.66 -4.48
CA LYS A 2 -10.25 -19.92 -3.76
C LYS A 2 -10.60 -19.70 -2.28
N ASP A 3 -10.19 -18.57 -1.71
CA ASP A 3 -10.42 -18.27 -0.30
C ASP A 3 -11.75 -17.51 -0.07
N PRO A 4 -12.58 -17.93 0.91
CA PRO A 4 -13.74 -17.17 1.34
C PRO A 4 -13.35 -15.74 1.74
N PHE A 5 -14.19 -14.76 1.37
CA PHE A 5 -14.00 -13.33 1.67
C PHE A 5 -12.77 -12.65 1.03
N GLY A 6 -12.04 -13.36 0.15
CA GLY A 6 -10.98 -12.74 -0.65
C GLY A 6 -11.54 -11.67 -1.60
N CYS A 7 -10.75 -10.62 -1.86
CA CYS A 7 -11.07 -9.57 -2.82
C CYS A 7 -9.89 -9.37 -3.79
N HIS A 8 -10.17 -9.31 -5.09
CA HIS A 8 -9.20 -8.80 -6.06
C HIS A 8 -9.24 -7.27 -6.04
N HIS A 9 -8.41 -6.66 -5.19
CA HIS A 9 -8.48 -5.22 -4.94
C HIS A 9 -7.41 -4.40 -5.69
N SER A 10 -6.46 -5.08 -6.35
CA SER A 10 -5.40 -4.44 -7.14
C SER A 10 -5.98 -3.64 -8.30
N LYS A 11 -5.43 -2.43 -8.49
CA LYS A 11 -5.72 -1.55 -9.62
C LYS A 11 -4.39 -1.22 -10.29
N VAL A 12 -4.05 -2.08 -11.23
CA VAL A 12 -2.76 -2.10 -11.92
C VAL A 12 -3.05 -2.13 -13.42
N GLY A 13 -2.42 -1.22 -14.16
CA GLY A 13 -2.38 -1.23 -15.62
C GLY A 13 -0.97 -1.54 -16.09
N VAL A 14 -0.86 -2.44 -17.06
CA VAL A 14 0.34 -2.63 -17.87
C VAL A 14 -0.01 -2.08 -19.25
N TYR A 15 0.75 -1.10 -19.72
CA TYR A 15 0.54 -0.47 -21.03
C TYR A 15 1.75 -0.77 -21.89
N VAL A 16 1.52 -1.37 -23.05
CA VAL A 16 2.55 -1.66 -24.05
C VAL A 16 2.33 -0.68 -25.21
N TYR A 17 3.39 0.02 -25.60
CA TYR A 17 3.37 0.98 -26.71
C TYR A 17 3.83 0.33 -28.02
N GLU A 18 3.66 1.04 -29.14
CA GLU A 18 4.01 0.55 -30.48
C GLU A 18 5.50 0.17 -30.62
N ASP A 19 6.38 0.85 -29.88
CA ASP A 19 7.82 0.56 -29.82
C ASP A 19 8.17 -0.60 -28.86
N ASN A 20 7.16 -1.31 -28.35
CA ASN A 20 7.24 -2.35 -27.33
C ASN A 20 7.78 -1.89 -25.97
N SER A 21 7.88 -0.57 -25.74
CA SER A 21 8.14 -0.08 -24.39
C SER A 21 6.91 -0.30 -23.49
N VAL A 22 7.16 -0.43 -22.20
CA VAL A 22 6.13 -0.73 -21.19
C VAL A 22 6.00 0.44 -20.22
N ARG A 23 4.78 0.73 -19.77
CA ARG A 23 4.53 1.58 -18.60
C ARG A 23 3.60 0.89 -17.63
N ILE A 24 3.95 0.95 -16.36
CA ILE A 24 3.14 0.43 -15.25
C ILE A 24 2.43 1.59 -14.59
N VAL A 25 1.12 1.43 -14.40
CA VAL A 25 0.30 2.36 -13.62
C VAL A 25 -0.29 1.62 -12.45
N ILE A 26 -0.10 2.15 -11.24
CA ILE A 26 -0.73 1.64 -10.02
C ILE A 26 -1.61 2.76 -9.47
N SER A 27 -2.89 2.49 -9.29
CA SER A 27 -3.86 3.47 -8.82
C SER A 27 -4.65 2.98 -7.61
N THR A 28 -5.46 3.86 -7.04
CA THR A 28 -6.45 3.48 -6.02
C THR A 28 -7.88 3.55 -6.55
N ALA A 29 -8.08 4.09 -7.74
CA ALA A 29 -9.38 4.23 -8.40
C ALA A 29 -9.81 2.93 -9.10
N ASN A 30 -11.04 2.50 -8.88
CA ASN A 30 -11.73 1.56 -9.75
C ASN A 30 -12.04 2.22 -11.11
N LEU A 31 -12.38 1.43 -12.12
CA LEU A 31 -12.68 1.92 -13.47
C LEU A 31 -14.17 2.29 -13.63
N TYR A 32 -14.66 3.20 -12.79
CA TYR A 32 -15.99 3.79 -12.94
C TYR A 32 -15.99 5.27 -12.50
N TYR A 33 -16.95 6.04 -12.99
CA TYR A 33 -16.94 7.51 -13.00
C TYR A 33 -16.66 8.15 -11.63
N GLU A 34 -17.35 7.71 -10.59
CA GLU A 34 -17.31 8.33 -9.27
C GLU A 34 -15.92 8.24 -8.65
N ASP A 35 -15.20 7.15 -8.86
CA ASP A 35 -13.85 6.99 -8.34
C ASP A 35 -12.88 8.05 -8.90
N TRP A 36 -13.11 8.54 -10.12
CA TRP A 36 -12.27 9.57 -10.76
C TRP A 36 -12.76 10.99 -10.54
N ASN A 37 -14.03 11.17 -10.18
CA ASN A 37 -14.66 12.49 -10.11
C ASN A 37 -15.04 12.92 -8.68
N HIS A 38 -15.28 11.99 -7.77
CA HIS A 38 -15.87 12.29 -6.45
C HIS A 38 -14.89 12.12 -5.28
N TYR A 39 -13.85 11.30 -5.45
CA TYR A 39 -13.00 10.88 -4.33
C TYR A 39 -11.54 11.30 -4.51
N ASN A 40 -10.82 11.42 -3.40
CA ASN A 40 -9.37 11.54 -3.42
C ASN A 40 -8.76 10.18 -3.76
N GLN A 41 -8.01 10.12 -4.85
CA GLN A 41 -7.31 8.92 -5.32
C GLN A 41 -5.80 9.16 -5.38
N GLY A 42 -5.05 8.05 -5.38
CA GLY A 42 -3.63 8.02 -5.68
C GLY A 42 -3.39 7.42 -7.07
N LEU A 43 -2.36 7.93 -7.73
CA LEU A 43 -1.89 7.43 -9.00
C LEU A 43 -0.35 7.47 -9.00
N TRP A 44 0.27 6.32 -9.20
CA TRP A 44 1.68 6.22 -9.53
C TRP A 44 1.82 5.73 -10.96
N VAL A 45 2.67 6.43 -11.72
CA VAL A 45 2.94 6.15 -13.12
C VAL A 45 4.45 5.92 -13.24
N SER A 46 4.86 4.76 -13.74
CA SER A 46 6.28 4.50 -13.97
C SER A 46 6.83 5.42 -15.08
N PRO A 47 8.16 5.62 -15.14
CA PRO A 47 8.82 5.98 -16.39
C PRO A 47 8.43 5.02 -17.51
N VAL A 48 8.67 5.42 -18.76
CA VAL A 48 8.65 4.46 -19.87
C VAL A 48 9.82 3.49 -19.65
N CYS A 49 9.53 2.19 -19.73
CA CYS A 49 10.49 1.10 -19.63
C CYS A 49 10.76 0.58 -21.06
N PRO A 50 11.88 0.96 -21.71
CA PRO A 50 12.17 0.56 -23.09
C PRO A 50 12.29 -0.96 -23.24
N LYS A 51 12.09 -1.47 -24.46
CA LYS A 51 12.38 -2.88 -24.76
C LYS A 51 13.89 -3.13 -24.62
N LEU A 52 14.25 -4.25 -23.99
CA LEU A 52 15.61 -4.74 -23.88
C LEU A 52 16.12 -5.27 -25.24
N PRO A 53 17.43 -5.22 -25.49
CA PRO A 53 18.03 -5.86 -26.66
C PRO A 53 17.73 -7.35 -26.75
N GLU A 54 17.74 -7.90 -27.97
CA GLU A 54 17.63 -9.35 -28.15
C GLU A 54 18.79 -10.08 -27.47
N GLY A 55 18.50 -11.23 -26.86
CA GLY A 55 19.47 -12.01 -26.10
C GLY A 55 19.66 -11.54 -24.65
N SER A 56 18.97 -10.49 -24.21
CA SER A 56 18.92 -10.13 -22.79
C SER A 56 18.33 -11.23 -21.91
N THR A 57 18.86 -11.34 -20.70
CA THR A 57 18.40 -12.25 -19.65
C THR A 57 17.25 -11.62 -18.85
N GLU A 58 16.50 -12.45 -18.12
CA GLU A 58 15.42 -11.99 -17.23
C GLU A 58 15.89 -11.02 -16.14
N LYS A 59 17.19 -11.04 -15.79
CA LYS A 59 17.80 -10.16 -14.77
C LYS A 59 18.19 -8.79 -15.33
N ASP A 60 18.29 -8.65 -16.65
CA ASP A 60 18.65 -7.39 -17.28
C ASP A 60 17.53 -6.37 -17.12
N GLY A 61 17.90 -5.09 -17.05
CA GLY A 61 16.95 -4.01 -16.84
C GLY A 61 16.23 -4.06 -15.50
N GLU A 62 16.82 -4.67 -14.46
CA GLU A 62 16.27 -4.59 -13.11
C GLU A 62 16.52 -3.21 -12.49
N SER A 63 15.54 -2.75 -11.74
CA SER A 63 15.59 -1.54 -10.92
C SER A 63 16.46 -1.71 -9.66
N PRO A 64 17.00 -0.61 -9.08
CA PRO A 64 17.72 -0.65 -7.81
C PRO A 64 16.91 -1.21 -6.62
N THR A 65 15.58 -1.29 -6.75
CA THR A 65 14.64 -1.73 -5.70
C THR A 65 14.10 -3.15 -5.89
N GLY A 66 14.48 -3.83 -6.98
CA GLY A 66 13.92 -5.14 -7.34
C GLY A 66 12.47 -5.08 -7.83
N PHE A 67 12.01 -3.93 -8.31
CA PHE A 67 10.65 -3.74 -8.82
C PHE A 67 10.29 -4.75 -9.92
N LYS A 68 11.16 -4.99 -10.91
CA LYS A 68 10.84 -5.85 -12.07
C LYS A 68 10.60 -7.28 -11.61
N GLU A 69 11.54 -7.85 -10.85
CA GLU A 69 11.43 -9.17 -10.25
C GLU A 69 10.15 -9.31 -9.42
N HIS A 70 9.86 -8.34 -8.54
CA HIS A 70 8.68 -8.40 -7.69
C HIS A 70 7.37 -8.23 -8.48
N PHE A 71 7.37 -7.44 -9.56
CA PHE A 71 6.20 -7.27 -10.42
C PHE A 71 5.91 -8.52 -11.25
N LEU A 72 6.95 -9.16 -11.80
CA LEU A 72 6.84 -10.47 -12.46
C LEU A 72 6.27 -11.53 -11.51
N LYS A 73 6.81 -11.62 -10.28
CA LYS A 73 6.30 -12.54 -9.26
C LYS A 73 4.85 -12.26 -8.90
N TYR A 74 4.45 -10.98 -8.82
CA TYR A 74 3.06 -10.59 -8.61
C TYR A 74 2.14 -11.12 -9.72
N LEU A 75 2.48 -10.86 -10.99
CA LEU A 75 1.69 -11.34 -12.14
C LEU A 75 1.62 -12.87 -12.19
N GLN A 76 2.70 -13.56 -11.87
CA GLN A 76 2.77 -15.02 -11.83
C GLN A 76 1.87 -15.63 -10.74
N THR A 77 1.53 -14.89 -9.67
CA THR A 77 0.62 -15.41 -8.61
C THR A 77 -0.78 -15.74 -9.12
N TYR A 78 -1.20 -15.13 -10.23
CA TYR A 78 -2.52 -15.39 -10.82
C TYR A 78 -2.61 -16.76 -11.48
N ASN A 79 -1.50 -17.25 -12.03
CA ASN A 79 -1.44 -18.49 -12.81
C ASN A 79 -2.53 -18.57 -13.91
N LEU A 80 -2.69 -17.48 -14.67
CA LEU A 80 -3.68 -17.37 -15.75
C LEU A 80 -2.98 -17.29 -17.10
N GLY A 81 -3.45 -18.09 -18.06
CA GLY A 81 -2.89 -18.12 -19.42
C GLY A 81 -2.94 -16.77 -20.12
N ILE A 82 -3.99 -15.97 -19.87
CA ILE A 82 -4.17 -14.63 -20.45
C ILE A 82 -3.06 -13.64 -20.05
N LEU A 83 -2.33 -13.89 -18.96
CA LEU A 83 -1.25 -13.02 -18.50
C LEU A 83 0.11 -13.37 -19.10
N LYS A 84 0.23 -14.47 -19.85
CA LYS A 84 1.53 -14.93 -20.40
C LYS A 84 2.19 -13.86 -21.27
N GLU A 85 1.42 -13.24 -22.17
CA GLU A 85 1.93 -12.20 -23.06
C GLU A 85 2.37 -10.95 -22.28
N TRP A 86 1.56 -10.51 -21.31
CA TRP A 86 1.89 -9.39 -20.43
C TRP A 86 3.15 -9.63 -19.60
N ILE A 87 3.31 -10.86 -19.08
CA ILE A 87 4.52 -11.27 -18.37
C ILE A 87 5.74 -11.18 -19.31
N GLU A 88 5.59 -11.57 -20.57
CA GLU A 88 6.67 -11.52 -21.56
C GLU A 88 7.08 -10.08 -21.90
N TYR A 89 6.13 -9.16 -22.08
CA TYR A 89 6.46 -7.74 -22.27
C TYR A 89 7.22 -7.16 -21.07
N VAL A 90 6.78 -7.47 -19.84
CA VAL A 90 7.48 -7.04 -18.62
C VAL A 90 8.87 -7.66 -18.52
N LYS A 91 9.01 -8.94 -18.87
CA LYS A 91 10.30 -9.65 -18.90
C LYS A 91 11.31 -8.97 -19.81
N ASN A 92 10.85 -8.51 -20.97
CA ASN A 92 11.68 -7.90 -22.00
C ASN A 92 11.77 -6.38 -21.91
N ALA A 93 11.32 -5.75 -20.82
CA ALA A 93 11.43 -4.31 -20.63
C ALA A 93 12.50 -3.93 -19.58
N ASP A 94 13.12 -2.77 -19.77
CA ASP A 94 14.12 -2.17 -18.90
C ASP A 94 13.48 -1.27 -17.84
N PHE A 95 13.47 -1.74 -16.59
CA PHE A 95 12.95 -1.06 -15.40
C PHE A 95 14.05 -0.35 -14.59
N SER A 96 15.29 -0.24 -15.08
CA SER A 96 16.42 0.35 -14.36
C SER A 96 16.15 1.76 -13.83
N GLN A 97 15.26 2.52 -14.48
CA GLN A 97 14.84 3.86 -14.07
C GLN A 97 13.74 3.90 -13.00
N VAL A 98 13.15 2.75 -12.63
CA VAL A 98 12.14 2.69 -11.57
C VAL A 98 12.81 2.79 -10.20
N LYS A 99 12.38 3.76 -9.39
CA LYS A 99 13.00 4.08 -8.09
C LYS A 99 12.17 3.66 -6.87
N VAL A 100 10.95 3.16 -7.09
CA VAL A 100 10.07 2.69 -6.01
C VAL A 100 10.18 1.19 -5.85
N ALA A 101 9.91 0.67 -4.65
CA ALA A 101 9.81 -0.77 -4.43
C ALA A 101 8.35 -1.20 -4.51
N LEU A 102 8.07 -2.32 -5.20
CA LEU A 102 6.74 -2.90 -5.21
C LEU A 102 6.44 -3.61 -3.88
N VAL A 103 5.25 -3.35 -3.35
CA VAL A 103 4.63 -4.06 -2.23
C VAL A 103 3.27 -4.56 -2.72
N TYR A 104 3.04 -5.87 -2.64
CA TYR A 104 1.80 -6.49 -3.08
C TYR A 104 1.33 -7.56 -2.10
N SER A 105 0.06 -7.93 -2.21
CA SER A 105 -0.53 -9.07 -1.51
C SER A 105 -1.05 -10.06 -2.54
N ALA A 106 -0.84 -11.34 -2.29
CA ALA A 106 -1.49 -12.42 -3.02
C ALA A 106 -2.17 -13.36 -2.02
N PRO A 107 -3.23 -14.08 -2.41
CA PRO A 107 -3.83 -15.11 -1.54
C PRO A 107 -2.86 -16.27 -1.32
N GLY A 108 -2.71 -16.72 -0.07
CA GLY A 108 -1.85 -17.84 0.27
C GLY A 108 -1.31 -17.79 1.71
N LYS A 109 -0.55 -18.82 2.08
CA LYS A 109 0.19 -18.89 3.34
C LYS A 109 1.65 -18.55 3.07
N TYR A 110 2.13 -17.52 3.75
CA TYR A 110 3.46 -16.94 3.52
C TYR A 110 4.25 -16.93 4.81
N TYR A 111 5.48 -17.40 4.74
CA TYR A 111 6.44 -17.39 5.86
C TYR A 111 7.40 -16.21 5.74
N PRO A 112 8.19 -15.89 6.78
CA PRO A 112 9.23 -14.87 6.68
C PRO A 112 10.11 -15.07 5.44
N ASN A 113 10.51 -13.97 4.79
CA ASN A 113 11.29 -13.95 3.54
C ASN A 113 10.59 -14.46 2.27
N SER A 114 9.33 -14.91 2.35
CA SER A 114 8.56 -15.25 1.15
C SER A 114 7.92 -14.02 0.48
N ASN A 115 7.75 -14.09 -0.83
CA ASN A 115 7.03 -13.07 -1.62
C ASN A 115 5.53 -13.31 -1.55
N GLY A 116 4.72 -12.25 -1.62
CA GLY A 116 3.24 -12.34 -1.61
C GLY A 116 2.57 -11.86 -0.32
N ASN A 117 3.35 -11.62 0.75
CA ASN A 117 2.87 -10.96 1.96
C ASN A 117 3.41 -9.53 2.07
N HIS A 118 2.50 -8.54 2.02
CA HIS A 118 2.85 -7.12 2.07
C HIS A 118 3.52 -6.70 3.40
N LEU A 119 3.11 -7.26 4.54
CA LEU A 119 3.68 -6.93 5.84
C LEU A 119 5.13 -7.41 5.96
N HIS A 120 5.43 -8.61 5.45
CA HIS A 120 6.80 -9.12 5.37
C HIS A 120 7.66 -8.25 4.43
N ARG A 121 7.13 -7.91 3.26
CA ARG A 121 7.84 -7.09 2.28
C ARG A 121 8.16 -5.70 2.81
N VAL A 122 7.19 -5.00 3.41
CA VAL A 122 7.42 -3.67 3.98
C VAL A 122 8.43 -3.72 5.12
N ALA A 123 8.29 -4.68 6.04
CA ALA A 123 9.26 -4.83 7.13
C ALA A 123 10.69 -5.07 6.61
N SER A 124 10.86 -5.91 5.59
CA SER A 124 12.15 -6.17 4.94
C SER A 124 12.73 -4.91 4.28
N LEU A 125 11.92 -4.17 3.52
CA LEU A 125 12.34 -2.92 2.87
C LEU A 125 12.78 -1.88 3.90
N LEU A 126 11.99 -1.67 4.94
CA LEU A 126 12.32 -0.70 5.99
C LEU A 126 13.55 -1.14 6.78
N SER A 127 13.68 -2.42 7.12
CA SER A 127 14.88 -2.95 7.77
C SER A 127 16.14 -2.78 6.93
N LYS A 128 16.02 -2.78 5.60
CA LYS A 128 17.17 -2.62 4.69
C LYS A 128 17.49 -1.17 4.38
N TYR A 129 16.49 -0.28 4.29
CA TYR A 129 16.67 1.06 3.72
C TYR A 129 16.30 2.20 4.66
N CYS A 130 15.48 1.98 5.69
CA CYS A 130 15.06 3.03 6.61
C CYS A 130 16.09 3.26 7.72
N ASN A 131 16.67 4.46 7.74
CA ASN A 131 17.52 4.96 8.82
C ASN A 131 16.75 6.01 9.61
N LEU A 132 16.61 5.81 10.91
CA LEU A 132 15.98 6.79 11.78
C LEU A 132 17.04 7.60 12.55
N PRO A 133 16.77 8.86 12.89
CA PRO A 133 17.63 9.65 13.76
C PRO A 133 17.87 8.92 15.09
N LYS A 134 19.10 9.00 15.60
CA LYS A 134 19.41 8.53 16.95
C LYS A 134 18.99 9.59 17.95
N LYS A 135 18.34 9.18 19.04
CA LYS A 135 18.10 10.07 20.18
C LYS A 135 19.45 10.33 20.88
N MET A 136 19.98 11.54 20.73
CA MET A 136 21.28 11.95 21.31
C MET A 136 21.10 12.81 22.57
N THR A 137 20.01 13.56 22.66
CA THR A 137 19.65 14.43 23.80
C THR A 137 18.16 14.23 24.17
N PRO A 138 17.69 14.72 25.33
CA PRO A 138 16.26 14.67 25.68
C PRO A 138 15.33 15.26 24.62
N ASP A 139 15.75 16.36 23.98
CA ASP A 139 15.00 17.13 22.98
C ASP A 139 15.24 16.69 21.54
N SER A 140 16.30 15.91 21.27
CA SER A 140 16.55 15.41 19.91
C SER A 140 15.48 14.42 19.48
N GLU A 141 15.14 14.48 18.19
CA GLU A 141 14.33 13.44 17.56
C GLU A 141 14.98 12.07 17.71
N GLY A 142 14.14 11.04 17.84
CA GLY A 142 14.56 9.66 17.89
C GLY A 142 13.57 8.75 17.18
N PRO A 143 13.80 7.44 17.15
CA PRO A 143 12.89 6.51 16.45
C PRO A 143 11.43 6.55 16.96
N LEU A 144 11.24 7.06 18.18
CA LEU A 144 9.95 7.22 18.86
C LEU A 144 9.24 8.54 18.56
N SER A 145 9.94 9.58 18.12
CA SER A 145 9.29 10.81 17.65
C SER A 145 8.70 10.66 16.24
N TRP A 146 9.11 9.62 15.51
CA TRP A 146 8.63 9.26 14.18
C TRP A 146 7.50 8.21 14.28
N GLY A 147 6.29 8.70 14.59
CA GLY A 147 5.07 7.90 14.63
C GLY A 147 4.64 7.40 13.25
N ILE A 148 3.80 6.38 13.19
CA ILE A 148 3.24 5.88 11.93
C ILE A 148 1.86 6.47 11.70
N MET A 149 1.62 6.96 10.49
CA MET A 149 0.29 7.34 10.03
C MET A 149 -0.20 6.31 9.02
N ALA A 150 -1.36 5.72 9.30
CA ALA A 150 -2.09 4.86 8.39
C ALA A 150 -3.36 5.58 7.94
N GLN A 151 -3.65 5.57 6.66
CA GLN A 151 -4.89 6.09 6.10
C GLN A 151 -5.47 5.03 5.18
N ALA A 152 -6.74 4.69 5.40
CA ALA A 152 -7.47 3.74 4.58
C ALA A 152 -8.91 4.22 4.37
N SER A 153 -9.57 3.67 3.34
CA SER A 153 -10.99 3.93 3.07
C SER A 153 -11.90 2.79 3.56
N SER A 154 -11.34 1.71 4.11
CA SER A 154 -12.10 0.55 4.59
C SER A 154 -11.47 -0.01 5.83
N ILE A 155 -12.29 -0.54 6.75
CA ILE A 155 -11.84 -1.13 8.00
C ILE A 155 -12.45 -2.53 8.18
N GLY A 156 -11.56 -3.53 8.24
CA GLY A 156 -11.89 -4.92 8.55
C GLY A 156 -11.88 -5.22 10.05
N SER A 157 -12.13 -6.49 10.39
CA SER A 157 -12.04 -6.99 11.77
C SER A 157 -10.57 -7.15 12.18
N MET A 158 -10.13 -6.43 13.22
CA MET A 158 -8.74 -6.42 13.70
C MET A 158 -8.51 -7.15 15.03
N GLY A 159 -9.52 -7.87 15.52
CA GLY A 159 -9.46 -8.61 16.78
C GLY A 159 -10.05 -7.85 17.97
N LYS A 160 -10.07 -8.52 19.13
CA LYS A 160 -10.69 -7.99 20.36
C LYS A 160 -9.82 -6.93 21.04
N THR A 161 -8.52 -6.96 20.77
CA THR A 161 -7.54 -6.03 21.35
C THR A 161 -6.60 -5.47 20.28
N PRO A 162 -5.97 -4.30 20.53
CA PRO A 162 -4.97 -3.75 19.62
C PRO A 162 -3.80 -4.69 19.34
N ALA A 163 -3.45 -5.57 20.29
CA ALA A 163 -2.31 -6.46 20.21
C ALA A 163 -2.48 -7.56 19.15
N GLU A 164 -3.70 -8.05 18.92
CA GLU A 164 -3.97 -9.20 18.03
C GLU A 164 -3.55 -8.94 16.58
N TRP A 165 -3.82 -7.74 16.05
CA TRP A 165 -3.50 -7.43 14.64
C TRP A 165 -2.87 -6.05 14.44
N LEU A 166 -3.49 -4.98 14.92
CA LEU A 166 -3.02 -3.62 14.65
C LEU A 166 -1.58 -3.40 15.15
N ARG A 167 -1.32 -3.71 16.42
CA ARG A 167 0.01 -3.56 17.02
C ARG A 167 0.92 -4.75 16.73
N GLY A 168 0.39 -5.97 16.88
CA GLY A 168 1.18 -7.20 16.75
C GLY A 168 1.67 -7.49 15.32
N ASN A 169 0.97 -6.99 14.30
CA ASN A 169 1.30 -7.24 12.90
C ASN A 169 1.57 -5.93 12.13
N LEU A 170 0.56 -5.04 11.99
CA LEU A 170 0.69 -3.86 11.13
C LEU A 170 1.76 -2.88 11.63
N LEU A 171 1.64 -2.41 12.87
CA LEU A 171 2.61 -1.50 13.50
C LEU A 171 4.00 -2.13 13.55
N ARG A 172 4.10 -3.40 13.96
CA ARG A 172 5.36 -4.13 14.01
C ARG A 172 6.11 -4.10 12.67
N SER A 173 5.42 -4.36 11.56
CA SER A 173 6.03 -4.28 10.23
C SER A 173 6.42 -2.85 9.84
N LEU A 174 5.50 -1.89 10.02
CA LEU A 174 5.73 -0.49 9.67
C LEU A 174 6.76 0.22 10.56
N ALA A 175 7.08 -0.34 11.73
CA ALA A 175 8.07 0.21 12.66
C ALA A 175 9.48 -0.37 12.49
N SER A 176 9.65 -1.29 11.56
CA SER A 176 10.97 -1.82 11.21
C SER A 176 11.87 -0.71 10.68
N HIS A 177 13.16 -0.79 10.98
CA HIS A 177 14.21 0.09 10.47
C HIS A 177 15.57 -0.59 10.66
N LYS A 178 16.65 -0.06 10.07
CA LYS A 178 17.97 -0.73 10.07
C LYS A 178 18.46 -1.17 11.45
N GLN A 179 18.23 -0.36 12.47
CA GLN A 179 18.69 -0.61 13.83
C GLN A 179 17.76 -1.53 14.64
N SER A 180 16.51 -1.71 14.20
CA SER A 180 15.55 -2.62 14.84
C SER A 180 14.66 -3.30 13.80
N PRO A 181 15.14 -4.38 13.17
CA PRO A 181 14.34 -5.19 12.25
C PRO A 181 13.22 -5.92 13.00
N LEU A 182 11.96 -5.79 12.52
CA LEU A 182 10.79 -6.52 13.03
C LEU A 182 10.61 -6.48 14.57
N PRO A 183 10.57 -5.28 15.20
CA PRO A 183 10.55 -5.13 16.66
C PRO A 183 9.35 -5.84 17.28
N SER A 184 9.59 -6.73 18.25
CA SER A 184 8.53 -7.49 18.93
C SER A 184 7.55 -6.60 19.70
N ASN A 185 8.08 -5.60 20.42
CA ASN A 185 7.32 -4.60 21.16
C ASN A 185 7.77 -3.20 20.75
N SER A 186 7.33 -2.75 19.57
CA SER A 186 7.65 -1.39 19.11
C SER A 186 7.02 -0.34 20.04
N PRO A 187 7.81 0.62 20.56
CA PRO A 187 7.27 1.75 21.30
C PRO A 187 6.75 2.85 20.37
N ALA A 188 6.82 2.64 19.04
CA ALA A 188 6.26 3.57 18.07
C ALA A 188 4.73 3.70 18.25
N THR A 189 4.23 4.89 17.94
CA THR A 189 2.79 5.17 17.90
C THR A 189 2.24 4.89 16.51
N ILE A 190 0.92 4.69 16.43
CA ILE A 190 0.19 4.59 15.18
C ILE A 190 -1.07 5.45 15.27
N SER A 191 -1.30 6.25 14.24
CA SER A 191 -2.49 7.07 14.06
C SER A 191 -3.21 6.62 12.80
N ILE A 192 -4.52 6.42 12.88
CA ILE A 192 -5.34 5.93 11.77
C ILE A 192 -6.24 7.07 11.30
N VAL A 193 -5.98 7.61 10.12
CA VAL A 193 -6.86 8.59 9.49
C VAL A 193 -8.00 7.86 8.80
N TYR A 194 -9.22 8.09 9.27
CA TYR A 194 -10.46 7.58 8.68
C TYR A 194 -11.55 8.64 8.81
N PRO A 195 -12.35 8.92 7.76
CA PRO A 195 -13.33 10.01 7.82
C PRO A 195 -14.36 9.82 8.93
N SER A 196 -14.62 10.89 9.69
CA SER A 196 -15.71 10.93 10.65
C SER A 196 -17.07 11.10 9.96
N VAL A 197 -18.14 10.92 10.73
CA VAL A 197 -19.51 11.26 10.28
C VAL A 197 -19.58 12.71 9.81
N ASP A 198 -18.94 13.64 10.52
CA ASP A 198 -18.90 15.06 10.14
C ASP A 198 -18.10 15.28 8.84
N ASN A 199 -17.00 14.56 8.63
CA ASN A 199 -16.27 14.64 7.37
C ASN A 199 -17.16 14.24 6.19
N VAL A 200 -17.91 13.15 6.35
CA VAL A 200 -18.83 12.64 5.32
C VAL A 200 -19.99 13.61 5.10
N ALA A 201 -20.65 14.06 6.17
CA ALA A 201 -21.79 14.99 6.08
C ALA A 201 -21.43 16.32 5.40
N ASN A 202 -20.20 16.81 5.60
CA ASN A 202 -19.69 18.04 4.98
C ASN A 202 -18.98 17.81 3.63
N GLY A 203 -18.96 16.56 3.14
CA GLY A 203 -18.42 16.22 1.83
C GLY A 203 -19.22 16.84 0.69
N TYR A 204 -18.68 16.78 -0.54
CA TYR A 204 -19.33 17.35 -1.72
C TYR A 204 -20.74 16.79 -2.01
N PHE A 205 -21.02 15.57 -1.56
CA PHE A 205 -22.28 14.86 -1.82
C PHE A 205 -23.06 14.58 -0.52
N GLY A 206 -22.78 15.32 0.56
CA GLY A 206 -23.36 15.05 1.87
C GLY A 206 -23.12 13.60 2.31
N LEU A 207 -24.11 12.97 2.93
CA LEU A 207 -23.98 11.57 3.40
C LEU A 207 -23.61 10.55 2.30
N LYS A 208 -23.94 10.84 1.03
CA LYS A 208 -23.56 9.98 -0.11
C LYS A 208 -22.05 9.95 -0.36
N SER A 209 -21.30 10.93 0.17
CA SER A 209 -19.83 10.95 0.10
C SER A 209 -19.20 9.73 0.79
N GLY A 210 -19.93 9.07 1.69
CA GLY A 210 -19.49 7.85 2.38
C GLY A 210 -19.54 6.58 1.52
N GLY A 211 -19.98 6.65 0.26
CA GLY A 211 -20.13 5.48 -0.61
C GLY A 211 -18.84 4.67 -0.82
N CYS A 212 -17.67 5.31 -0.70
CA CYS A 212 -16.36 4.66 -0.80
C CYS A 212 -15.76 4.21 0.54
N LEU A 213 -16.52 4.30 1.64
CA LEU A 213 -16.05 4.14 3.01
C LEU A 213 -16.67 2.93 3.74
N PRO A 214 -16.43 1.68 3.30
CA PRO A 214 -17.01 0.52 3.97
C PRO A 214 -16.38 0.29 5.36
N TYR A 215 -17.15 0.58 6.40
CA TYR A 215 -16.90 0.14 7.77
C TYR A 215 -18.24 -0.19 8.43
N SER A 216 -18.56 -1.48 8.52
CA SER A 216 -19.88 -1.89 9.00
C SER A 216 -20.03 -1.66 10.51
N LYS A 217 -21.26 -1.35 10.95
CA LYS A 217 -21.60 -1.25 12.37
C LYS A 217 -21.21 -2.53 13.13
N ALA A 218 -21.51 -3.70 12.55
CA ALA A 218 -21.20 -5.00 13.15
C ALA A 218 -19.69 -5.24 13.32
N THR A 219 -18.85 -4.73 12.41
CA THR A 219 -17.40 -4.74 12.57
C THR A 219 -16.97 -3.77 13.67
N ASN A 220 -17.47 -2.53 13.64
CA ASN A 220 -17.13 -1.50 14.61
C ASN A 220 -17.48 -1.90 16.05
N ASP A 221 -18.66 -2.48 16.27
CA ASP A 221 -19.12 -2.90 17.59
C ASP A 221 -18.16 -3.91 18.26
N LYS A 222 -17.44 -4.72 17.47
CA LYS A 222 -16.47 -5.72 17.95
C LYS A 222 -15.10 -5.14 18.29
N GLN A 223 -14.81 -3.90 17.90
CA GLN A 223 -13.47 -3.30 18.02
C GLN A 223 -13.52 -1.80 18.35
N LYS A 224 -14.39 -1.38 19.28
CA LYS A 224 -14.50 0.03 19.71
C LYS A 224 -13.17 0.62 20.20
N TRP A 225 -12.25 -0.23 20.67
CA TRP A 225 -10.88 0.16 21.03
C TRP A 225 -10.16 0.89 19.89
N LEU A 226 -10.53 0.67 18.62
CA LEU A 226 -9.89 1.30 17.47
C LEU A 226 -10.07 2.82 17.45
N GLN A 227 -11.13 3.33 18.07
CA GLN A 227 -11.45 4.77 18.07
C GLN A 227 -10.37 5.61 18.75
N THR A 228 -9.62 5.05 19.71
CA THR A 228 -8.50 5.77 20.37
C THR A 228 -7.31 5.99 19.46
N TYR A 229 -7.25 5.31 18.31
CA TYR A 229 -6.23 5.51 17.27
C TYR A 229 -6.73 6.41 16.13
N MET A 230 -8.03 6.70 16.06
CA MET A 230 -8.64 7.34 14.90
C MET A 230 -8.48 8.85 14.89
N HIS A 231 -8.21 9.40 13.72
CA HIS A 231 -8.05 10.82 13.45
C HIS A 231 -8.91 11.21 12.24
N GLN A 232 -9.41 12.44 12.23
CA GLN A 232 -10.27 12.93 11.16
C GLN A 232 -9.51 13.12 9.84
N TRP A 233 -10.24 13.00 8.73
CA TRP A 233 -9.71 13.31 7.41
C TRP A 233 -9.61 14.83 7.22
N VAL A 234 -8.40 15.31 6.93
CA VAL A 234 -8.12 16.72 6.60
C VAL A 234 -7.10 16.79 5.47
N ALA A 235 -7.44 17.54 4.42
CA ALA A 235 -6.58 17.77 3.26
C ALA A 235 -6.70 19.23 2.75
N ASN A 236 -6.76 20.19 3.67
CA ASN A 236 -6.95 21.62 3.36
C ASN A 236 -5.86 22.16 2.45
N ALA A 237 -4.59 21.77 2.67
CA ALA A 237 -3.45 22.20 1.85
C ALA A 237 -3.59 21.81 0.36
N LYS A 238 -4.48 20.89 0.02
CA LYS A 238 -4.78 20.46 -1.35
C LYS A 238 -6.23 20.74 -1.75
N ASN A 239 -6.96 21.53 -0.97
CA ASN A 239 -8.40 21.84 -1.14
C ASN A 239 -9.27 20.59 -1.30
N ARG A 240 -8.94 19.53 -0.54
CA ARG A 240 -9.47 18.18 -0.77
C ARG A 240 -10.18 17.56 0.42
N THR A 241 -10.33 18.29 1.53
CA THR A 241 -11.01 17.80 2.74
C THR A 241 -12.44 17.32 2.47
N ARG A 242 -13.17 18.00 1.57
CA ARG A 242 -14.56 17.67 1.23
C ARG A 242 -14.72 16.52 0.24
N ALA A 243 -13.65 16.09 -0.42
CA ALA A 243 -13.65 14.86 -1.20
C ALA A 243 -13.22 13.71 -0.27
N MET A 244 -14.02 12.65 -0.17
CA MET A 244 -13.67 11.55 0.73
C MET A 244 -12.45 10.77 0.20
N PRO A 245 -11.57 10.27 1.07
CA PRO A 245 -10.39 9.52 0.67
C PRO A 245 -10.79 8.10 0.26
N HIS A 246 -10.60 7.81 -1.03
CA HIS A 246 -10.53 6.44 -1.53
C HIS A 246 -9.07 6.00 -1.76
N ILE A 247 -8.10 6.93 -1.70
CA ILE A 247 -6.68 6.62 -1.56
C ILE A 247 -6.43 5.84 -0.25
N LYS A 248 -5.33 5.08 -0.24
CA LYS A 248 -4.80 4.40 0.94
C LYS A 248 -3.31 4.74 1.02
N SER A 249 -2.85 5.25 2.15
CA SER A 249 -1.45 5.65 2.34
C SER A 249 -0.96 5.28 3.73
N TYR A 250 0.29 4.86 3.81
CA TYR A 250 0.98 4.56 5.06
C TYR A 250 2.32 5.27 5.03
N CYS A 251 2.61 6.07 6.05
CA CYS A 251 3.86 6.81 6.15
C CYS A 251 4.38 6.82 7.58
N ARG A 252 5.64 7.20 7.68
CA ARG A 252 6.40 7.46 8.88
C ARG A 252 7.19 8.72 8.63
#